data_AF-A0AAJ0CD83-F1
#
_entry.id   AF-A0AAJ0CD83-F1
#
_cell.length_a   1.000
_cell.length_b   1.000
_cell.length_c   1.000
_cell.angle_alpha   90.00
_cell.angle_beta   90.00
_cell.angle_gamma   90.00
#
_symmetry.space_group_name_H-M   'P 1'
#
loop_
_entity.id
_entity.type
_entity.pdbx_description
1 polymer ?
#
loop_
_entity_poly.entity_id
_entity_poly.type
_entity_poly.pdbx_seq_one_letter_code
_entity_poly.pdbx_strand_id
1 'polypeptide(L)'
;MHKFVLALFANALAPVAARGSASAVAARGNARANFCGTIPVNAQFNKADKSIIRRGDLGNATELRIDVYMHVIARPEENKHNKTEFLLSRNDLEKQIDVLNKSFKPAKIYFSLKSVDWVVENLTSYYSKSLKGLLSNQVLKSLQKGNRSALNLYFYNATDDVGGITGWPTSTNGEVSGCIVSSNTVPGGANLRWNMGKTAVHEVGHWLGYDWHTDLGVDCGYNEHNCAPEPECVNYMARSNDTCIFEFNSDQNLLMHNFLEKLQQNSTPLSFMDLAHAKNH
;
A
#
# COMPACT_ATOMS: atom_id res chain seq x y z
N MET A 1 15.75 20.39 88.71
CA MET A 1 14.91 19.18 88.58
C MET A 1 15.22 18.52 87.24
N HIS A 2 15.56 17.22 87.26
CA HIS A 2 15.61 16.22 86.16
C HIS A 2 16.39 16.56 84.87
N LYS A 3 17.61 16.05 84.59
CA LYS A 3 18.09 14.69 84.20
C LYS A 3 17.61 14.15 82.83
N PHE A 4 18.58 13.53 82.11
CA PHE A 4 18.56 12.62 80.94
C PHE A 4 18.45 13.23 79.52
N VAL A 5 19.04 12.70 78.43
CA VAL A 5 20.23 11.88 78.08
C VAL A 5 20.29 11.83 76.54
N LEU A 6 21.52 11.74 76.01
CA LEU A 6 21.99 11.28 74.69
C LEU A 6 21.00 10.57 73.72
N ALA A 7 21.12 10.88 72.43
CA ALA A 7 21.32 9.87 71.37
C ALA A 7 21.84 10.51 70.07
N LEU A 8 23.01 10.05 69.61
CA LEU A 8 23.54 10.25 68.27
C LEU A 8 22.73 9.43 67.25
N PHE A 9 22.41 10.01 66.09
CA PHE A 9 22.25 9.26 64.86
C PHE A 9 22.94 9.97 63.70
N ALA A 10 23.88 9.26 63.08
CA ALA A 10 24.60 9.64 61.88
C ALA A 10 23.64 9.63 60.68
N ASN A 11 23.57 10.74 59.94
CA ASN A 11 22.98 10.76 58.60
C ASN A 11 24.09 11.01 57.58
N ALA A 12 24.39 9.95 56.83
CA ALA A 12 25.24 10.00 55.65
C ALA A 12 24.56 10.81 54.54
N LEU A 13 25.29 11.76 53.98
CA LEU A 13 24.95 12.48 52.76
C LEU A 13 25.08 11.53 51.56
N ALA A 14 23.96 11.19 50.93
CA ALA A 14 23.94 10.57 49.61
C ALA A 14 23.88 11.66 48.52
N PRO A 15 24.55 11.49 47.37
CA PRO A 15 24.62 12.51 46.33
C PRO A 15 23.29 12.62 45.58
N VAL A 16 22.90 13.86 45.29
CA VAL A 16 21.75 14.21 44.45
C VAL A 16 22.07 13.81 43.01
N ALA A 17 21.55 12.67 42.57
CA ALA A 17 21.52 12.30 41.17
C ALA A 17 20.47 13.15 40.45
N ALA A 18 20.92 13.97 39.50
CA ALA A 18 20.07 14.73 38.60
C ALA A 18 19.11 13.79 37.86
N ARG A 19 17.81 13.91 38.17
CA ARG A 19 16.75 13.30 37.37
C ARG A 19 16.63 14.08 36.06
N GLY A 20 17.40 13.65 35.07
CA GLY A 20 17.06 13.92 33.68
C GLY A 20 15.75 13.23 33.38
N SER A 21 14.69 14.01 33.18
CA SER A 21 13.41 13.54 32.66
C SER A 21 13.63 13.05 31.24
N ALA A 22 14.03 11.78 31.10
CA ALA A 22 13.90 11.06 29.85
C ALA A 22 12.40 11.03 29.55
N SER A 23 11.94 11.91 28.66
CA SER A 23 10.65 11.77 28.03
C SER A 23 10.66 10.41 27.35
N ALA A 24 9.92 9.46 27.91
CA ALA A 24 9.61 8.21 27.25
C ALA A 24 8.84 8.56 25.97
N VAL A 25 9.57 8.74 24.87
CA VAL A 25 8.99 8.65 23.54
C VAL A 25 8.54 7.22 23.41
N ALA A 26 7.24 6.99 23.64
CA ALA A 26 6.62 5.71 23.38
C ALA A 26 6.95 5.33 21.93
N ALA A 27 7.70 4.24 21.76
CA ALA A 27 7.92 3.61 20.48
C ALA A 27 6.55 3.25 19.90
N ARG A 28 6.01 4.10 19.02
CA ARG A 28 4.85 3.75 18.21
C ARG A 28 5.31 2.65 17.28
N GLY A 29 4.91 1.42 17.56
CA GLY A 29 5.25 0.24 16.77
C GLY A 29 4.92 0.42 15.28
N ASN A 30 5.67 -0.34 14.47
CA ASN A 30 5.64 -0.52 13.01
C ASN A 30 4.26 -0.26 12.33
N ALA A 31 3.90 1.01 12.13
CA ALA A 31 2.55 1.42 11.75
C ALA A 31 2.14 0.97 10.35
N ARG A 32 3.09 0.76 9.42
CA ARG A 32 2.76 0.34 8.04
C ARG A 32 2.62 -1.18 7.87
N ALA A 33 3.04 -2.00 8.85
CA ALA A 33 2.91 -3.46 8.79
C ALA A 33 1.45 -3.94 8.66
N ASN A 34 0.51 -3.17 9.21
CA ASN A 34 -0.92 -3.44 9.17
C ASN A 34 -1.69 -2.45 8.26
N PHE A 35 -0.98 -1.48 7.67
CA PHE A 35 -1.58 -0.43 6.83
C PHE A 35 -1.92 -0.95 5.44
N CYS A 36 -1.01 -1.69 4.82
CA CYS A 36 -1.21 -2.31 3.50
C CYS A 36 -1.16 -3.84 3.63
N GLY A 37 -1.94 -4.53 2.81
CA GLY A 37 -1.96 -5.99 2.78
C GLY A 37 -2.06 -6.55 1.37
N THR A 38 -1.53 -7.76 1.19
CA THR A 38 -1.76 -8.57 0.00
C THR A 38 -2.26 -9.94 0.44
N ILE A 39 -3.21 -10.52 -0.29
CA ILE A 39 -3.49 -11.96 -0.14
C ILE A 39 -2.47 -12.68 -1.02
N PRO A 40 -1.62 -13.57 -0.45
CA PRO A 40 -0.71 -14.38 -1.25
C PRO A 40 -1.52 -15.20 -2.25
N VAL A 41 -1.05 -15.26 -3.50
CA VAL A 41 -1.61 -16.21 -4.46
C VAL A 41 -1.32 -17.60 -3.90
N ASN A 42 -2.35 -18.43 -3.69
CA ASN A 42 -2.12 -19.85 -3.46
C ASN A 42 -1.40 -20.36 -4.69
N ALA A 43 -0.12 -20.69 -4.55
CA ALA A 43 0.75 -21.17 -5.62
C ALA A 43 0.24 -22.52 -6.14
N GLN A 44 -0.81 -22.50 -6.96
CA GLN A 44 -1.06 -23.57 -7.90
C GLN A 44 -0.11 -23.32 -9.06
N PHE A 45 1.06 -23.95 -8.99
CA PHE A 45 2.10 -23.98 -10.03
C PHE A 45 1.57 -24.63 -11.32
N ASN A 46 0.64 -23.97 -12.00
CA ASN A 46 0.24 -24.35 -13.34
C ASN A 46 1.31 -23.80 -14.29
N LYS A 47 2.00 -24.71 -14.99
CA LYS A 47 3.07 -24.50 -16.01
C LYS A 47 3.14 -23.06 -16.53
N ALA A 48 3.78 -22.19 -15.76
CA ALA A 48 3.94 -20.81 -16.14
C ALA A 48 5.12 -20.66 -17.08
N ASP A 49 5.04 -19.66 -17.95
CA ASP A 49 6.10 -19.35 -18.91
C ASP A 49 7.35 -18.84 -18.17
N LYS A 50 8.41 -19.67 -18.21
CA LYS A 50 9.70 -19.49 -17.52
C LYS A 50 10.65 -18.51 -18.22
N SER A 51 10.20 -17.69 -19.17
CA SER A 51 11.07 -16.71 -19.83
C SER A 51 11.84 -15.87 -18.79
N ILE A 52 13.14 -16.13 -18.67
CA ILE A 52 14.02 -15.55 -17.65
C ILE A 52 14.09 -14.04 -17.87
N ILE A 53 13.77 -13.27 -16.82
CA ILE A 53 13.96 -11.82 -16.80
C ILE A 53 15.45 -11.51 -17.05
N ARG A 54 15.79 -10.99 -18.23
CA ARG A 54 17.14 -10.46 -18.50
C ARG A 54 17.22 -9.03 -17.97
N ARG A 55 18.13 -8.77 -17.01
CA ARG A 55 18.41 -7.41 -16.52
C ARG A 55 18.77 -6.51 -17.71
N GLY A 56 18.11 -5.36 -17.85
CA GLY A 56 18.42 -4.34 -18.85
C GLY A 56 17.43 -4.16 -20.01
N ASP A 57 16.40 -5.01 -20.13
CA ASP A 57 15.52 -5.01 -21.31
C ASP A 57 14.50 -3.86 -21.41
N LEU A 58 14.29 -3.07 -20.35
CA LEU A 58 13.32 -1.98 -20.41
C LEU A 58 13.71 -0.87 -21.38
N GLY A 59 14.99 -0.68 -21.70
CA GLY A 59 15.45 0.39 -22.59
C GLY A 59 14.77 0.36 -23.96
N ASN A 60 14.55 -0.84 -24.51
CA ASN A 60 13.93 -1.06 -25.83
C ASN A 60 12.48 -1.54 -25.77
N ALA A 61 11.95 -1.85 -24.58
CA ALA A 61 10.57 -2.30 -24.43
C ALA A 61 9.56 -1.23 -24.92
N THR A 62 8.44 -1.68 -25.48
CA THR A 62 7.35 -0.79 -25.90
C THR A 62 6.59 -0.26 -24.69
N GLU A 63 5.95 0.89 -24.80
CA GLU A 63 5.08 1.38 -23.73
C GLU A 63 3.78 0.57 -23.66
N LEU A 64 3.41 0.15 -22.44
CA LEU A 64 2.18 -0.59 -22.19
C LEU A 64 1.14 0.32 -21.56
N ARG A 65 -0.13 0.15 -21.94
CA ARG A 65 -1.25 0.94 -21.40
C ARG A 65 -2.21 0.04 -20.63
N ILE A 66 -2.60 0.48 -19.43
CA ILE A 66 -3.63 -0.13 -18.60
C ILE A 66 -4.89 0.73 -18.68
N ASP A 67 -6.01 0.11 -19.01
CA ASP A 67 -7.32 0.73 -18.86
C ASP A 67 -7.73 0.71 -17.39
N VAL A 68 -8.08 1.88 -16.84
CA VAL A 68 -8.40 2.05 -15.42
C VAL A 68 -9.87 2.38 -15.22
N TYR A 69 -10.50 1.67 -14.30
CA TYR A 69 -11.86 1.91 -13.83
C TYR A 69 -11.78 2.22 -12.34
N MET A 70 -12.33 3.36 -11.93
CA MET A 70 -12.30 3.81 -10.53
C MET A 70 -13.71 3.81 -9.94
N HIS A 71 -13.85 3.21 -8.76
CA HIS A 71 -15.12 3.05 -8.07
C HIS A 71 -14.99 3.71 -6.71
N VAL A 72 -15.78 4.74 -6.44
CA VAL A 72 -15.81 5.39 -5.13
C VAL A 72 -17.01 4.85 -4.36
N ILE A 73 -16.74 4.20 -3.24
CA ILE A 73 -17.73 3.47 -2.47
C ILE A 73 -17.94 4.18 -1.14
N ALA A 74 -19.18 4.59 -0.89
CA ALA A 74 -19.59 5.20 0.36
C ALA A 74 -20.62 4.36 1.08
N ARG A 75 -20.61 4.47 2.40
CA ARG A 75 -21.72 4.02 3.24
C ARG A 75 -22.89 5.00 3.13
N PRO A 76 -24.14 4.57 3.40
CA PRO A 76 -25.30 5.46 3.35
C PRO A 76 -25.14 6.74 4.19
N GLU A 77 -24.51 6.63 5.37
CA GLU A 77 -24.24 7.75 6.26
C GLU A 77 -23.13 8.70 5.77
N GLU A 78 -22.39 8.34 4.74
CA GLU A 78 -21.35 9.18 4.13
C GLU A 78 -21.87 9.94 2.92
N ASN A 79 -23.02 9.53 2.38
CA ASN A 79 -23.75 10.24 1.34
C ASN A 79 -25.14 10.72 1.79
N LYS A 80 -25.24 11.27 3.02
CA LYS A 80 -26.51 11.75 3.61
C LYS A 80 -27.26 12.81 2.80
N HIS A 81 -26.60 13.45 1.84
CA HIS A 81 -27.17 14.51 1.01
C HIS A 81 -27.41 14.07 -0.44
N ASN A 82 -27.36 12.76 -0.73
CA ASN A 82 -27.56 12.20 -2.08
C ASN A 82 -26.72 12.92 -3.15
N LYS A 83 -25.46 13.19 -2.82
CA LYS A 83 -24.51 13.79 -3.75
C LYS A 83 -24.20 12.80 -4.87
N THR A 84 -23.98 13.31 -6.07
CA THR A 84 -23.52 12.55 -7.24
C THR A 84 -22.04 12.17 -7.13
N GLU A 85 -21.25 13.00 -6.44
CA GLU A 85 -19.87 12.72 -6.05
C GLU A 85 -19.74 12.83 -4.53
N PHE A 86 -19.11 11.85 -3.91
CA PHE A 86 -18.88 11.78 -2.47
C PHE A 86 -17.52 11.13 -2.21
N LEU A 87 -16.95 11.41 -1.03
CA LEU A 87 -15.59 11.05 -0.61
C LEU A 87 -14.48 11.66 -1.47
N LEU A 88 -14.54 11.47 -2.78
CA LEU A 88 -13.58 11.94 -3.78
C LEU A 88 -14.32 12.60 -4.93
N SER A 89 -13.78 13.71 -5.44
CA SER A 89 -14.24 14.29 -6.69
C SER A 89 -13.58 13.61 -7.90
N ARG A 90 -14.16 13.81 -9.10
CA ARG A 90 -13.49 13.39 -10.35
C ARG A 90 -12.05 13.92 -10.46
N ASN A 91 -11.84 15.16 -10.06
CA ASN A 91 -10.53 15.81 -10.12
C ASN A 91 -9.51 15.16 -9.17
N ASP A 92 -9.94 14.65 -8.01
CA ASP A 92 -9.04 13.93 -7.09
C ASP A 92 -8.58 12.59 -7.69
N LEU A 93 -9.48 11.93 -8.41
CA LEU A 93 -9.19 10.67 -9.11
C LEU A 93 -8.30 10.88 -10.34
N GLU A 94 -8.48 11.97 -11.08
CA GLU A 94 -7.59 12.35 -12.18
C GLU A 94 -6.17 12.65 -11.67
N LYS A 95 -6.02 13.38 -10.56
CA LYS A 95 -4.71 13.54 -9.90
C LYS A 95 -4.10 12.21 -9.47
N GLN A 96 -4.92 11.25 -9.03
CA GLN A 96 -4.42 9.92 -8.68
C GLN A 96 -3.89 9.17 -9.91
N ILE A 97 -4.51 9.34 -11.08
CA ILE A 97 -3.98 8.82 -12.36
C ILE A 97 -2.66 9.48 -12.72
N ASP A 98 -2.50 10.78 -12.48
CA ASP A 98 -1.23 11.47 -12.71
C ASP A 98 -0.11 10.91 -11.83
N VAL A 99 -0.40 10.63 -10.56
CA VAL A 99 0.56 9.99 -9.64
C VAL A 99 0.94 8.60 -10.14
N LEU A 100 -0.02 7.77 -10.57
CA LEU A 100 0.25 6.45 -11.14
C LEU A 100 1.14 6.57 -12.39
N ASN A 101 0.78 7.41 -13.36
CA ASN A 101 1.56 7.62 -14.57
C ASN A 101 2.99 8.09 -14.26
N LYS A 102 3.16 9.01 -13.29
CA LYS A 102 4.49 9.47 -12.89
C LYS A 102 5.32 8.34 -12.28
N SER A 103 4.75 7.58 -11.35
CA SER A 103 5.45 6.53 -10.60
C SER A 103 5.83 5.32 -11.44
N PHE A 104 5.02 4.96 -12.43
CA PHE A 104 5.24 3.78 -13.28
C PHE A 104 5.89 4.10 -14.64
N LYS A 105 6.13 5.38 -14.95
CA LYS A 105 6.89 5.79 -16.14
C LYS A 105 8.24 5.06 -16.30
N PRO A 106 9.05 4.84 -15.24
CA PRO A 106 10.30 4.06 -15.36
C PRO A 106 10.08 2.61 -15.80
N ALA A 107 8.92 2.02 -15.47
CA ALA A 107 8.50 0.70 -15.95
C ALA A 107 7.86 0.73 -17.35
N LYS A 108 7.77 1.90 -18.02
CA LYS A 108 7.06 2.07 -19.30
C LYS A 108 5.59 1.62 -19.26
N ILE A 109 4.93 1.79 -18.12
CA ILE A 109 3.52 1.49 -17.92
C ILE A 109 2.76 2.81 -17.73
N TYR A 110 1.65 2.95 -18.47
CA TYR A 110 0.80 4.13 -18.43
C TYR A 110 -0.66 3.75 -18.18
N PHE A 111 -1.38 4.63 -17.49
CA PHE A 111 -2.75 4.41 -17.04
C PHE A 111 -3.70 5.35 -17.78
N SER A 112 -4.76 4.79 -18.37
CA SER A 112 -5.82 5.53 -19.06
C SER A 112 -7.12 5.37 -18.28
N LEU A 113 -7.59 6.43 -17.64
CA LEU A 113 -8.90 6.44 -17.00
C LEU A 113 -10.01 6.25 -18.05
N LYS A 114 -10.86 5.22 -17.86
CA LYS A 114 -11.98 4.91 -18.75
C LYS A 114 -13.32 5.33 -18.15
N SER A 115 -13.55 5.01 -16.88
CA SER A 115 -14.75 5.49 -16.18
C SER A 115 -14.50 5.68 -14.71
N VAL A 116 -15.36 6.51 -14.12
CA VAL A 116 -15.52 6.64 -12.68
C VAL A 116 -16.98 6.45 -12.35
N ASP A 117 -17.26 5.72 -11.28
CA ASP A 117 -18.59 5.64 -10.68
C ASP A 117 -18.53 5.83 -9.16
N TRP A 118 -19.62 6.36 -8.62
CA TRP A 118 -19.84 6.56 -7.19
C TRP A 118 -21.01 5.67 -6.78
N VAL A 119 -20.75 4.75 -5.86
CA VAL A 119 -21.71 3.72 -5.44
C VAL A 119 -21.94 3.81 -3.94
N VAL A 120 -23.21 3.85 -3.53
CA VAL A 120 -23.60 3.80 -2.12
C VAL A 120 -23.98 2.37 -1.80
N GLU A 121 -23.29 1.74 -0.86
CA GLU A 121 -23.53 0.35 -0.49
C GLU A 121 -23.53 0.13 1.01
N ASN A 122 -24.47 -0.69 1.48
CA ASN A 122 -24.52 -1.11 2.87
C ASN A 122 -23.64 -2.33 3.08
N LEU A 123 -22.34 -2.08 3.22
CA LEU A 123 -21.38 -3.13 3.41
C LEU A 123 -21.16 -3.35 4.92
N THR A 124 -21.42 -4.56 5.40
CA THR A 124 -21.53 -4.88 6.84
C THR A 124 -20.21 -5.11 7.58
N SER A 125 -19.05 -5.07 6.91
CA SER A 125 -17.73 -5.40 7.48
C SER A 125 -16.91 -4.21 8.00
N TYR A 126 -17.47 -3.01 8.07
CA TYR A 126 -16.70 -1.75 7.97
C TYR A 126 -16.12 -1.14 9.27
N TYR A 127 -16.20 -1.83 10.41
CA TYR A 127 -15.41 -1.47 11.63
C TYR A 127 -14.16 -2.34 11.81
N SER A 128 -13.87 -3.17 10.80
CA SER A 128 -12.67 -3.98 10.75
C SER A 128 -11.45 -3.11 10.47
N LYS A 129 -10.41 -3.20 11.31
CA LYS A 129 -9.04 -2.72 11.00
C LYS A 129 -8.38 -3.47 9.83
N SER A 130 -9.17 -4.13 8.97
CA SER A 130 -8.72 -5.03 7.91
C SER A 130 -9.67 -4.96 6.72
N LEU A 131 -9.10 -4.74 5.53
CA LEU A 131 -9.83 -4.72 4.25
C LEU A 131 -10.02 -6.12 3.65
N LYS A 132 -9.48 -7.19 4.28
CA LYS A 132 -9.48 -8.55 3.71
C LYS A 132 -10.87 -9.04 3.30
N GLY A 133 -11.90 -8.78 4.13
CA GLY A 133 -13.27 -9.18 3.82
C GLY A 133 -13.86 -8.50 2.59
N LEU A 134 -13.32 -7.36 2.16
CA LEU A 134 -13.81 -6.64 0.98
C LEU A 134 -13.40 -7.30 -0.32
N LEU A 135 -12.28 -8.03 -0.36
CA LEU A 135 -11.87 -8.76 -1.56
C LEU A 135 -12.85 -9.90 -1.92
N SER A 136 -13.61 -10.42 -0.96
CA SER A 136 -14.65 -11.44 -1.22
C SER A 136 -16.05 -10.85 -1.40
N ASN A 137 -16.17 -9.51 -1.40
CA ASN A 137 -17.46 -8.84 -1.47
C ASN A 137 -18.05 -8.92 -2.88
N GLN A 138 -19.27 -9.44 -2.99
CA GLN A 138 -19.93 -9.67 -4.27
C GLN A 138 -20.32 -8.37 -5.00
N VAL A 139 -20.57 -7.28 -4.26
CA VAL A 139 -20.88 -5.98 -4.87
C VAL A 139 -19.63 -5.40 -5.49
N LEU A 140 -18.49 -5.40 -4.78
CA LEU A 140 -17.23 -4.91 -5.35
C LEU A 140 -16.84 -5.73 -6.59
N LYS A 141 -17.09 -7.04 -6.54
CA LYS A 141 -16.89 -7.93 -7.67
C LYS A 141 -17.81 -7.61 -8.86
N SER A 142 -19.08 -7.30 -8.63
CA SER A 142 -20.02 -6.96 -9.72
C SER A 142 -19.72 -5.62 -10.38
N LEU A 143 -19.01 -4.73 -9.69
CA LEU A 143 -18.55 -3.45 -10.24
C LEU A 143 -17.35 -3.59 -11.20
N GLN A 144 -16.66 -4.74 -11.22
CA GLN A 144 -15.49 -4.94 -12.07
C GLN A 144 -15.79 -4.69 -13.54
N LYS A 145 -14.89 -3.96 -14.19
CA LYS A 145 -14.96 -3.60 -15.60
C LYS A 145 -13.68 -3.96 -16.33
N GLY A 146 -13.82 -4.13 -17.65
CA GLY A 146 -12.72 -4.44 -18.55
C GLY A 146 -12.35 -5.94 -18.58
N ASN A 147 -11.20 -6.23 -19.19
CA ASN A 147 -10.66 -7.58 -19.29
C ASN A 147 -9.67 -7.85 -18.14
N ARG A 148 -8.96 -8.99 -18.18
CA ARG A 148 -8.03 -9.39 -17.12
C ARG A 148 -6.83 -8.44 -16.94
N SER A 149 -6.50 -7.60 -17.93
CA SER A 149 -5.43 -6.59 -17.85
C SER A 149 -5.94 -5.18 -17.58
N ALA A 150 -7.25 -5.00 -17.36
CA ALA A 150 -7.82 -3.75 -16.88
C ALA A 150 -7.69 -3.65 -15.35
N LEU A 151 -7.29 -2.49 -14.87
CA LEU A 151 -7.16 -2.20 -13.45
C LEU A 151 -8.46 -1.61 -12.91
N ASN A 152 -9.00 -2.23 -11.87
CA ASN A 152 -10.12 -1.71 -11.10
C ASN A 152 -9.59 -1.19 -9.75
N LEU A 153 -9.82 0.09 -9.47
CA LEU A 153 -9.43 0.75 -8.22
C LEU A 153 -10.68 1.13 -7.43
N TYR A 154 -10.78 0.64 -6.20
CA TYR A 154 -11.90 0.87 -5.32
C TYR A 154 -11.48 1.79 -4.18
N PHE A 155 -12.06 2.98 -4.13
CA PHE A 155 -11.80 3.95 -3.08
C PHE A 155 -12.88 3.90 -2.02
N TYR A 156 -12.46 3.81 -0.76
CA TYR A 156 -13.34 3.69 0.39
C TYR A 156 -12.81 4.55 1.56
N ASN A 157 -13.67 5.08 2.42
CA ASN A 157 -13.24 5.84 3.60
C ASN A 157 -12.79 4.96 4.79
N ALA A 158 -11.48 4.69 4.88
CA ALA A 158 -10.87 3.92 5.96
C ALA A 158 -10.37 4.76 7.14
N THR A 159 -10.15 4.11 8.29
CA THR A 159 -9.38 4.70 9.40
C THR A 159 -7.93 4.92 9.00
N ASP A 160 -7.23 5.84 9.66
CA ASP A 160 -5.85 6.21 9.33
C ASP A 160 -4.82 5.07 9.35
N ASP A 161 -5.12 3.99 10.09
CA ASP A 161 -4.26 2.81 10.19
C ASP A 161 -4.47 1.80 9.05
N VAL A 162 -5.33 2.11 8.06
CA VAL A 162 -5.68 1.22 6.96
C VAL A 162 -5.54 1.95 5.63
N GLY A 163 -4.59 1.49 4.81
CA GLY A 163 -4.20 2.07 3.54
C GLY A 163 -4.80 1.35 2.34
N GLY A 164 -4.57 0.05 2.21
CA GLY A 164 -5.01 -0.68 1.03
C GLY A 164 -4.89 -2.20 1.12
N ILE A 165 -5.55 -2.86 0.17
CA ILE A 165 -5.39 -4.29 -0.09
C ILE A 165 -5.52 -4.58 -1.57
N THR A 166 -4.73 -5.54 -2.04
CA THR A 166 -4.73 -5.96 -3.44
C THR A 166 -5.21 -7.40 -3.61
N GLY A 167 -6.14 -7.60 -4.55
CA GLY A 167 -6.52 -8.90 -5.08
C GLY A 167 -5.94 -9.10 -6.49
N TRP A 168 -5.39 -10.28 -6.72
CA TRP A 168 -4.55 -10.55 -7.88
C TRP A 168 -5.36 -10.80 -9.15
N PRO A 169 -4.87 -10.36 -10.33
CA PRO A 169 -5.53 -10.65 -11.61
C PRO A 169 -5.45 -12.14 -12.00
N THR A 170 -4.58 -12.89 -11.35
CA THR A 170 -4.40 -14.33 -11.53
C THR A 170 -5.10 -15.17 -10.45
N SER A 171 -5.76 -14.54 -9.46
CA SER A 171 -6.46 -15.26 -8.39
C SER A 171 -7.64 -16.05 -8.96
N THR A 172 -7.70 -17.35 -8.65
CA THR A 172 -8.81 -18.25 -9.01
C THR A 172 -9.81 -18.43 -7.87
N ASN A 173 -9.56 -17.84 -6.71
CA ASN A 173 -10.40 -17.97 -5.50
C ASN A 173 -11.65 -17.08 -5.54
N GLY A 174 -11.92 -16.43 -6.69
CA GLY A 174 -13.10 -15.61 -6.89
C GLY A 174 -13.06 -14.25 -6.19
N GLU A 175 -11.88 -13.82 -5.75
CA GLU A 175 -11.63 -12.49 -5.18
C GLU A 175 -11.80 -11.37 -6.22
N VAL A 176 -11.97 -10.15 -5.74
CA VAL A 176 -11.87 -8.95 -6.56
C VAL A 176 -10.43 -8.81 -7.06
N SER A 177 -10.19 -9.06 -8.34
CA SER A 177 -9.03 -8.54 -9.07
C SER A 177 -9.05 -7.01 -9.10
N GLY A 178 -8.05 -6.38 -8.50
CA GLY A 178 -7.91 -4.93 -8.38
C GLY A 178 -7.36 -4.51 -7.04
N CYS A 179 -7.35 -3.21 -6.78
CA CYS A 179 -6.87 -2.65 -5.53
C CYS A 179 -7.99 -1.92 -4.80
N ILE A 180 -8.15 -2.19 -3.51
CA ILE A 180 -9.02 -1.44 -2.62
C ILE A 180 -8.13 -0.51 -1.80
N VAL A 181 -8.38 0.79 -1.90
CA VAL A 181 -7.51 1.84 -1.35
C VAL A 181 -8.33 2.80 -0.50
N SER A 182 -7.75 3.26 0.59
CA SER A 182 -8.34 4.30 1.43
C SER A 182 -8.41 5.61 0.64
N SER A 183 -9.62 6.17 0.50
CA SER A 183 -9.87 7.48 -0.11
C SER A 183 -9.14 8.62 0.61
N ASN A 184 -8.78 8.45 1.88
CA ASN A 184 -8.00 9.43 2.62
C ASN A 184 -6.54 9.52 2.14
N THR A 185 -6.09 8.58 1.30
CA THR A 185 -4.69 8.46 0.86
C THR A 185 -4.39 9.02 -0.53
N VAL A 186 -5.42 9.49 -1.24
CA VAL A 186 -5.25 10.16 -2.54
C VAL A 186 -4.47 11.48 -2.38
N PRO A 187 -3.97 12.08 -3.48
CA PRO A 187 -3.25 13.35 -3.42
C PRO A 187 -4.09 14.48 -2.77
N GLY A 188 -3.62 14.98 -1.63
CA GLY A 188 -4.31 16.01 -0.84
C GLY A 188 -5.41 15.47 0.08
N GLY A 189 -5.48 14.14 0.25
CA GLY A 189 -6.43 13.48 1.15
C GLY A 189 -6.18 13.75 2.64
N ALA A 190 -7.11 13.28 3.47
CA ALA A 190 -7.14 13.57 4.90
C ALA A 190 -6.16 12.76 5.76
N ASN A 191 -5.53 11.70 5.22
CA ASN A 191 -4.56 10.92 5.97
C ASN A 191 -3.31 11.76 6.30
N LEU A 192 -2.84 11.71 7.54
CA LEU A 192 -1.74 12.57 8.00
C LEU A 192 -0.36 12.19 7.45
N ARG A 193 -0.18 10.96 6.97
CA ARG A 193 1.14 10.40 6.59
C ARG A 193 1.23 9.93 5.14
N TRP A 194 0.11 9.56 4.57
CA TRP A 194 0.04 8.88 3.28
C TRP A 194 -1.04 9.50 2.40
N ASN A 195 -0.95 10.80 2.12
CA ASN A 195 -1.93 11.55 1.33
C ASN A 195 -1.35 12.11 0.02
N MET A 196 -0.33 11.46 -0.55
CA MET A 196 0.26 11.84 -1.82
C MET A 196 -0.10 10.86 -2.94
N GLY A 197 -1.07 9.96 -2.71
CA GLY A 197 -1.52 8.97 -3.68
C GLY A 197 -0.58 7.75 -3.83
N LYS A 198 0.43 7.61 -2.97
CA LYS A 198 1.44 6.54 -3.10
C LYS A 198 0.97 5.22 -2.51
N THR A 199 -0.08 5.23 -1.69
CA THR A 199 -0.79 4.00 -1.31
C THR A 199 -1.35 3.28 -2.54
N ALA A 200 -2.00 4.00 -3.46
CA ALA A 200 -2.48 3.36 -4.70
C ALA A 200 -1.30 2.86 -5.56
N VAL A 201 -0.18 3.58 -5.61
CA VAL A 201 1.03 3.13 -6.32
C VAL A 201 1.56 1.81 -5.74
N HIS A 202 1.63 1.71 -4.41
CA HIS A 202 2.03 0.50 -3.69
C HIS A 202 1.15 -0.70 -4.04
N GLU A 203 -0.17 -0.53 -3.90
CA GLU A 203 -1.13 -1.59 -4.20
C GLU A 203 -1.09 -2.01 -5.69
N VAL A 204 -0.96 -1.05 -6.61
CA VAL A 204 -0.84 -1.38 -8.04
C VAL A 204 0.46 -2.13 -8.35
N GLY A 205 1.56 -1.86 -7.63
CA GLY A 205 2.78 -2.64 -7.76
C GLY A 205 2.59 -4.11 -7.34
N HIS A 206 1.79 -4.35 -6.30
CA HIS A 206 1.36 -5.70 -5.93
C HIS A 206 0.49 -6.35 -7.02
N TRP A 207 -0.46 -5.58 -7.57
CA TRP A 207 -1.34 -6.07 -8.64
C TRP A 207 -0.56 -6.45 -9.92
N LEU A 208 0.57 -5.77 -10.14
CA LEU A 208 1.54 -6.04 -11.22
C LEU A 208 2.59 -7.11 -10.86
N GLY A 209 2.35 -7.92 -9.83
CA GLY A 209 3.12 -9.14 -9.60
C GLY A 209 4.22 -9.06 -8.55
N TYR A 210 4.47 -7.90 -7.94
CA TYR A 210 5.48 -7.77 -6.90
C TYR A 210 4.87 -8.08 -5.53
N ASP A 211 4.93 -9.32 -5.06
CA ASP A 211 4.32 -9.82 -3.81
C ASP A 211 5.20 -9.64 -2.55
N TRP A 212 6.16 -8.73 -2.57
CA TRP A 212 7.11 -8.56 -1.47
C TRP A 212 7.15 -7.12 -0.95
N HIS A 213 7.39 -6.96 0.36
CA HIS A 213 7.73 -5.67 0.97
C HIS A 213 9.23 -5.62 1.22
N THR A 214 9.88 -4.50 0.86
CA THR A 214 11.34 -4.35 0.93
C THR A 214 11.90 -4.29 2.36
N ASP A 215 11.07 -4.04 3.37
CA ASP A 215 11.51 -3.64 4.71
C ASP A 215 11.61 -4.79 5.73
N LEU A 216 12.26 -5.90 5.37
CA LEU A 216 12.52 -6.99 6.32
C LEU A 216 13.68 -6.71 7.29
N GLY A 217 13.76 -5.49 7.84
CA GLY A 217 14.68 -5.18 8.94
C GLY A 217 15.30 -3.79 8.95
N VAL A 218 15.06 -2.95 7.93
CA VAL A 218 15.56 -1.57 7.87
C VAL A 218 14.56 -0.62 8.54
N ASP A 219 15.03 0.24 9.45
CA ASP A 219 14.23 1.31 10.04
C ASP A 219 14.24 2.53 9.11
N CYS A 220 13.20 2.64 8.29
CA CYS A 220 13.08 3.70 7.28
C CYS A 220 12.58 5.05 7.81
N GLY A 221 12.59 5.23 9.13
CA GLY A 221 12.09 6.43 9.79
C GLY A 221 10.56 6.55 9.69
N TYR A 222 9.92 6.99 10.79
CA TYR A 222 8.46 7.09 10.87
C TYR A 222 7.93 8.54 10.95
N ASN A 223 8.81 9.54 10.86
CA ASN A 223 8.42 10.95 10.90
C ASN A 223 8.70 11.66 9.55
N GLU A 224 7.94 12.71 9.28
CA GLU A 224 7.93 13.49 8.03
C GLU A 224 9.24 14.25 7.73
N HIS A 225 10.21 14.21 8.63
CA HIS A 225 11.43 15.04 8.56
C HIS A 225 12.74 14.25 8.55
N ASN A 226 12.68 12.91 8.68
CA ASN A 226 13.88 12.08 8.74
C ASN A 226 13.75 10.88 7.79
N CYS A 227 13.71 11.18 6.49
CA CYS A 227 13.73 10.15 5.46
C CYS A 227 15.09 9.46 5.44
N ALA A 228 15.08 8.15 5.67
CA ALA A 228 16.28 7.33 5.58
C ALA A 228 16.69 7.23 4.09
N PRO A 229 17.95 7.52 3.72
CA PRO A 229 18.39 7.59 2.33
C PRO A 229 18.60 6.22 1.67
N GLU A 230 18.44 5.13 2.42
CA GLU A 230 18.62 3.77 1.96
C GLU A 230 17.66 3.45 0.80
N PRO A 231 18.11 2.76 -0.26
CA PRO A 231 17.27 2.42 -1.41
C PRO A 231 15.98 1.68 -1.03
N GLU A 232 16.02 0.87 0.03
CA GLU A 232 14.86 0.15 0.56
C GLU A 232 13.80 1.11 1.13
N CYS A 233 14.21 2.26 1.66
CA CYS A 233 13.37 3.20 2.38
C CYS A 233 12.69 4.25 1.50
N VAL A 234 13.27 4.50 0.32
CA VAL A 234 12.70 5.36 -0.70
C VAL A 234 11.77 4.60 -1.66
N ASN A 235 11.66 3.29 -1.48
CA ASN A 235 10.88 2.43 -2.35
C ASN A 235 9.38 2.56 -2.09
N TYR A 236 8.54 2.49 -3.13
CA TYR A 236 7.09 2.45 -2.95
C TYR A 236 6.62 1.24 -2.12
N MET A 237 7.40 0.16 -2.07
CA MET A 237 7.15 -1.05 -1.25
C MET A 237 7.65 -0.94 0.20
N ALA A 238 8.29 0.18 0.55
CA ALA A 238 8.80 0.44 1.89
C ALA A 238 7.69 0.72 2.91
N ARG A 239 8.07 0.76 4.18
CA ARG A 239 7.27 1.13 5.35
C ARG A 239 7.53 2.54 5.84
N SER A 240 7.68 3.49 4.92
CA SER A 240 7.94 4.90 5.24
C SER A 240 6.75 5.84 4.96
N ASN A 241 6.90 7.13 5.28
CA ASN A 241 5.95 8.21 4.97
C ASN A 241 5.95 8.48 3.46
N ASP A 242 4.82 8.93 2.90
CA ASP A 242 4.74 9.30 1.48
C ASP A 242 5.83 10.30 1.09
N THR A 243 6.20 11.25 1.93
CA THR A 243 7.28 12.21 1.67
C THR A 243 8.64 11.57 1.39
N CYS A 244 8.88 10.35 1.88
CA CYS A 244 10.15 9.65 1.77
C CYS A 244 10.20 8.62 0.64
N ILE A 245 9.07 8.14 0.14
CA ILE A 245 9.01 7.10 -0.91
C ILE A 245 8.76 7.70 -2.28
N PHE A 246 9.57 7.37 -3.29
CA PHE A 246 9.46 8.02 -4.61
C PHE A 246 9.83 7.14 -5.79
N GLU A 247 10.20 5.87 -5.61
CA GLU A 247 10.55 5.01 -6.74
C GLU A 247 10.27 3.52 -6.55
N PHE A 248 10.21 2.81 -7.67
CA PHE A 248 10.50 1.38 -7.74
C PHE A 248 11.91 1.22 -8.31
N ASN A 249 12.65 0.21 -7.84
CA ASN A 249 13.97 -0.09 -8.38
C ASN A 249 13.87 -0.73 -9.78
N SER A 250 15.01 -0.87 -10.47
CA SER A 250 15.06 -1.39 -11.84
C SER A 250 14.48 -2.79 -11.99
N ASP A 251 14.69 -3.67 -11.00
CA ASP A 251 14.24 -5.05 -11.03
C ASP A 251 12.71 -5.14 -10.86
N GLN A 252 12.15 -4.33 -9.96
CA GLN A 252 10.70 -4.17 -9.79
C GLN A 252 10.06 -3.64 -11.07
N ASN A 253 10.61 -2.58 -11.66
CA ASN A 253 10.10 -1.99 -12.89
C ASN A 253 10.04 -3.01 -14.03
N LEU A 254 11.12 -3.78 -14.22
CA LEU A 254 11.20 -4.80 -15.26
C LEU A 254 10.23 -5.96 -15.00
N LEU A 255 10.11 -6.40 -13.75
CA LEU A 255 9.15 -7.44 -13.37
C LEU A 255 7.72 -7.02 -13.68
N MET A 256 7.31 -5.83 -13.24
CA MET A 256 5.95 -5.32 -13.42
C MET A 256 5.61 -5.12 -14.89
N HIS A 257 6.58 -4.67 -15.70
CA HIS A 257 6.42 -4.56 -17.16
C HIS A 257 6.13 -5.91 -17.80
N ASN A 258 6.99 -6.90 -17.54
CA ASN A 258 6.84 -8.23 -18.12
C ASN A 258 5.57 -8.94 -17.62
N PHE A 259 5.18 -8.69 -16.36
CA PHE A 259 3.94 -9.20 -15.81
C PHE A 259 2.73 -8.67 -16.60
N LEU A 260 2.67 -7.36 -16.82
CA LEU A 260 1.60 -6.73 -17.59
C LEU A 260 1.59 -7.21 -19.05
N GLU A 261 2.76 -7.29 -19.70
CA GLU A 261 2.87 -7.75 -21.08
C GLU A 261 2.25 -9.14 -21.24
N LYS A 262 2.63 -10.08 -20.37
CA LYS A 262 2.07 -11.44 -20.36
C LYS A 262 0.57 -11.44 -20.08
N LEU A 263 0.11 -10.59 -19.16
CA LEU A 263 -1.31 -10.46 -18.85
C LEU A 263 -2.12 -9.99 -20.07
N GLN A 264 -1.59 -9.03 -20.84
CA GLN A 264 -2.18 -8.52 -22.08
C GLN A 264 -2.13 -9.54 -23.22
N GLN A 265 -1.14 -10.43 -23.24
CA GLN A 265 -1.07 -11.58 -24.14
C GLN A 265 -1.95 -12.75 -23.67
N ASN A 266 -2.84 -12.52 -22.69
CA ASN A 266 -3.73 -13.52 -22.10
C ASN A 266 -2.99 -14.73 -21.49
N SER A 267 -1.69 -14.59 -21.19
CA SER A 267 -0.88 -15.60 -20.49
C SER A 267 -0.99 -15.43 -18.97
N THR A 268 -0.55 -16.44 -18.21
CA THR A 268 -0.46 -16.38 -16.74
C THR A 268 0.96 -15.96 -16.34
N PRO A 269 1.17 -14.68 -15.95
CA PRO A 269 2.47 -14.24 -15.48
C PRO A 269 2.83 -14.85 -14.13
N LEU A 270 4.13 -14.91 -13.83
CA LEU A 270 4.67 -15.33 -12.54
C LEU A 270 4.84 -14.11 -11.61
N SER A 271 4.57 -14.30 -10.32
CA SER A 271 4.91 -13.29 -9.31
C SER A 271 6.41 -13.20 -9.05
N PHE A 272 6.84 -12.20 -8.28
CA PHE A 272 8.22 -12.10 -7.82
C PHE A 272 8.66 -13.34 -7.03
N MET A 273 7.87 -13.81 -6.07
CA MET A 273 8.21 -15.00 -5.30
C MET A 273 8.24 -16.28 -6.14
N ASP A 274 7.36 -16.43 -7.13
CA ASP A 274 7.40 -17.57 -8.06
C ASP A 274 8.73 -17.61 -8.83
N LEU A 275 9.17 -16.44 -9.32
CA LEU A 275 10.45 -16.31 -10.03
C LEU A 275 11.65 -16.54 -9.12
N ALA A 276 11.57 -16.10 -7.87
CA ALA A 276 12.63 -16.33 -6.87
C ALA A 276 12.78 -17.84 -6.57
N HIS A 277 11.67 -18.56 -6.40
CA HIS A 277 11.69 -20.01 -6.20
C HIS A 277 12.23 -20.75 -7.44
N ALA A 278 11.86 -20.33 -8.65
CA ALA A 278 12.30 -20.97 -9.89
C ALA A 278 13.81 -20.85 -10.15
N LYS A 279 14.51 -19.89 -9.54
CA LYS A 279 15.98 -19.73 -9.66
C LYS A 279 16.77 -20.61 -8.70
N ASN A 280 16.13 -21.14 -7.66
CA ASN A 280 16.77 -21.98 -6.64
C ASN A 280 16.67 -23.50 -6.96
N HIS A 281 16.19 -23.84 -8.16
CA HIS A 281 16.07 -25.20 -8.71
C HIS A 281 16.64 -25.25 -10.12
#